data_AF-A0AAW4ICR4-F1
#
_entry.id   AF-A0AAW4ICR4-F1
#
_cell.length_a   1.000
_cell.length_b   1.000
_cell.length_c   1.000
_cell.angle_alpha   90.00
_cell.angle_beta   90.00
_cell.angle_gamma   90.00
#
_symmetry.space_group_name_H-M   'P 1'
#
loop_
_entity.id
_entity.type
_entity.pdbx_description
1 polymer ?
#
loop_
_entity_poly.entity_id
_entity_poly.type
_entity_poly.pdbx_seq_one_letter_code
_entity_poly.pdbx_strand_id
1 'polypeptide(L)'
;MSTRTNKRRIYQLLHSHLHGKSIWRSAEEQAWLDVAPVGREFGSPDYERLQILDLYVASQMTGDDAMQALGLKSLEDLHQVLAANLIVPRQDSAAKR
;
A
#
# COMPACT_ATOMS: atom_id res chain seq x y z
N MET A 1 -36.70 -6.39 41.44
CA MET A 1 -35.63 -5.86 40.55
C MET A 1 -36.21 -4.71 39.74
N SER A 2 -35.58 -3.52 39.70
CA SER A 2 -36.12 -2.37 38.96
C SER A 2 -35.77 -2.46 37.47
N THR A 3 -36.64 -1.92 36.60
CA THR A 3 -36.46 -1.85 35.15
C THR A 3 -35.14 -1.19 34.75
N ARG A 4 -34.69 -0.17 35.51
CA ARG A 4 -33.38 0.48 35.32
C ARG A 4 -32.20 -0.47 35.57
N THR A 5 -32.30 -1.33 36.57
CA THR A 5 -31.26 -2.30 36.91
C THR A 5 -31.16 -3.40 35.86
N ASN A 6 -32.30 -3.84 35.30
CA ASN A 6 -32.33 -4.85 34.26
C ASN A 6 -31.79 -4.31 32.92
N LYS A 7 -32.16 -3.07 32.56
CA LYS A 7 -31.61 -2.39 31.38
C LYS A 7 -30.09 -2.28 31.45
N ARG A 8 -29.54 -1.83 32.58
CA ARG A 8 -28.07 -1.74 32.76
C ARG A 8 -27.38 -3.09 32.58
N ARG A 9 -27.94 -4.15 33.16
CA ARG A 9 -27.38 -5.50 33.05
C ARG A 9 -27.36 -6.00 31.60
N ILE A 10 -28.47 -5.83 30.87
CA ILE A 10 -28.56 -6.25 29.46
C ILE A 10 -27.56 -5.47 28.60
N TYR A 11 -27.45 -4.16 28.78
CA TYR A 11 -26.50 -3.34 28.04
C TYR A 11 -25.04 -3.72 28.34
N GLN A 12 -24.71 -4.06 29.60
CA GLN A 12 -23.37 -4.52 29.95
C GLN A 12 -23.03 -5.88 29.31
N LEU A 13 -23.99 -6.82 29.29
CA LEU A 13 -23.82 -8.12 28.64
C LEU A 13 -23.68 -7.99 27.12
N LEU A 14 -24.45 -7.10 26.49
CA LEU A 14 -24.33 -6.81 25.06
C LEU A 14 -23.01 -6.11 24.74
N HIS A 15 -22.59 -5.16 25.57
CA HIS A 15 -21.32 -4.46 25.40
C HIS A 15 -20.14 -5.43 25.52
N SER A 16 -20.16 -6.37 26.48
CA SER A 16 -19.11 -7.38 26.59
C SER A 16 -19.14 -8.41 25.45
N HIS A 17 -20.32 -8.77 24.93
CA HIS A 17 -20.44 -9.63 23.76
C HIS A 17 -19.96 -8.97 22.46
N LEU A 18 -20.25 -7.68 22.27
CA LEU A 18 -19.92 -6.96 21.03
C LEU A 18 -18.47 -6.42 21.03
N HIS A 19 -17.88 -6.15 22.21
CA HIS A 19 -16.52 -5.62 22.33
C HIS A 19 -15.50 -6.61 22.91
N GLY A 20 -15.93 -7.81 23.32
CA GLY A 20 -15.04 -8.85 23.81
C GLY A 20 -14.45 -9.69 22.69
N LYS A 21 -13.28 -9.30 22.16
CA LYS A 21 -12.27 -10.05 21.34
C LYS A 21 -12.72 -11.01 20.21
N SER A 22 -14.00 -11.29 20.03
CA SER A 22 -14.57 -12.15 19.01
C SER A 22 -15.54 -11.32 18.19
N ILE A 23 -14.98 -10.32 17.49
CA ILE A 23 -15.65 -9.79 16.31
C ILE A 23 -15.77 -11.01 15.39
N TRP A 24 -16.99 -11.49 15.18
CA TRP A 24 -17.28 -12.47 14.14
C TRP A 24 -16.96 -11.80 12.81
N ARG A 25 -15.67 -11.78 12.45
CA ARG A 25 -15.23 -11.23 11.18
C ARG A 25 -15.61 -12.21 10.11
N SER A 26 -16.22 -11.71 9.03
CA SER A 26 -16.37 -12.50 7.84
C SER A 26 -14.98 -12.89 7.32
N ALA A 27 -14.90 -13.97 6.54
CA ALA A 27 -13.66 -14.36 5.87
C ALA A 27 -13.10 -13.20 5.02
N GLU A 28 -13.97 -12.34 4.49
CA GLU A 28 -13.61 -11.14 3.73
C GLU A 28 -12.98 -10.06 4.63
N GLU A 29 -13.56 -9.75 5.80
CA GLU A 29 -12.98 -8.78 6.73
C GLU A 29 -11.61 -9.22 7.25
N GLN A 30 -11.43 -10.52 7.46
CA GLN A 30 -10.12 -11.06 7.84
C GLN A 30 -9.15 -11.01 6.66
N ALA A 31 -9.60 -11.32 5.43
CA ALA A 31 -8.78 -11.19 4.23
C ALA A 31 -8.26 -9.76 4.04
N TRP A 32 -9.10 -8.73 4.24
CA TRP A 32 -8.67 -7.32 4.16
C TRP A 32 -7.59 -6.95 5.19
N LEU A 33 -7.60 -7.58 6.36
CA LEU A 33 -6.58 -7.37 7.40
C LEU A 33 -5.30 -8.18 7.15
N ASP A 34 -5.43 -9.31 6.46
CA ASP A 34 -4.33 -10.18 6.08
C ASP A 34 -3.65 -9.71 4.78
N VAL A 35 -4.25 -8.75 4.05
CA VAL A 35 -3.58 -8.09 2.92
C VAL A 35 -2.27 -7.47 3.43
N ALA A 36 -1.16 -7.84 2.78
CA ALA A 36 0.13 -7.25 3.06
C ALA A 36 0.03 -5.71 2.95
N PRO A 37 0.51 -4.95 3.95
CA PRO A 37 0.33 -3.50 3.95
C PRO A 37 1.00 -2.89 2.71
N VAL A 38 0.17 -2.46 1.76
CA VAL A 38 0.57 -1.65 0.61
C VAL A 38 1.03 -0.33 1.19
N GLY A 39 2.35 -0.13 1.28
CA GLY A 39 2.89 0.94 2.12
C GLY A 39 4.24 0.66 2.75
N ARG A 40 4.59 -0.61 3.01
CA ARG A 40 5.92 -0.92 3.58
C ARG A 40 7.06 -0.62 2.61
N GLU A 41 6.75 -0.65 1.32
CA GLU A 41 7.68 -0.32 0.23
C GLU A 41 7.82 1.20 0.02
N PHE A 42 6.90 2.02 0.56
CA PHE A 42 6.90 3.50 0.44
C PHE A 42 7.99 4.21 1.28
N GLY A 43 9.00 3.45 1.74
CA GLY A 43 10.24 3.96 2.32
C GLY A 43 11.45 3.09 1.95
N SER A 44 11.30 2.27 0.91
CA SER A 44 12.44 1.57 0.32
C SER A 44 13.26 2.55 -0.51
N PRO A 45 14.59 2.38 -0.58
CA PRO A 45 15.43 3.18 -1.49
C PRO A 45 14.96 3.11 -2.95
N ASP A 46 14.31 2.00 -3.33
CA ASP A 46 13.74 1.82 -4.66
C ASP A 46 12.51 2.71 -4.90
N TYR A 47 11.69 2.98 -3.88
CA TYR A 47 10.54 3.87 -4.00
C TYR A 47 10.96 5.31 -4.29
N GLU A 48 11.93 5.84 -3.54
CA GLU A 48 12.45 7.19 -3.77
C GLU A 48 13.06 7.32 -5.18
N ARG A 49 13.78 6.29 -5.63
CA ARG A 49 14.33 6.22 -6.99
C ARG A 49 13.22 6.25 -8.04
N LEU A 50 12.20 5.42 -7.90
CA LEU A 50 11.08 5.34 -8.85
C LEU A 50 10.29 6.65 -8.89
N GLN A 51 10.08 7.29 -7.74
CA GLN A 51 9.42 8.58 -7.66
C GLN A 51 10.18 9.67 -8.43
N ILE A 52 11.51 9.70 -8.33
CA ILE A 52 12.34 10.65 -9.11
C ILE A 52 12.20 10.39 -10.61
N LEU A 53 12.18 9.13 -11.05
CA LEU A 53 11.99 8.78 -12.46
C LEU A 53 10.59 9.17 -12.97
N ASP A 54 9.55 8.98 -12.17
CA ASP A 54 8.19 9.39 -12.53
C ASP A 54 8.08 10.91 -12.68
N LEU A 55 8.70 11.69 -11.78
CA LEU A 55 8.74 13.14 -11.86
C LEU A 55 9.49 13.64 -13.10
N TYR A 56 10.60 12.97 -13.46
CA TYR A 56 11.35 13.25 -14.68
C TYR A 56 10.52 12.98 -15.95
N VAL A 57 9.86 11.82 -16.05
CA VAL A 57 8.97 11.48 -17.19
C VAL A 57 7.78 12.43 -17.28
N ALA A 58 7.22 12.82 -16.14
CA ALA A 58 6.14 13.80 -16.06
C ALA A 58 6.57 15.24 -16.42
N SER A 59 7.85 15.44 -16.78
CA SER A 59 8.45 16.76 -17.06
C SER A 59 8.31 17.75 -15.89
N GLN A 60 8.18 17.24 -14.66
CA GLN A 60 8.10 18.02 -13.43
C GLN A 60 9.48 18.20 -12.78
N MET A 61 10.49 17.49 -13.27
CA MET A 61 11.87 17.55 -12.81
C MET A 61 12.82 17.65 -14.00
N THR A 62 13.85 18.49 -13.90
CA THR A 62 14.85 18.59 -14.97
C THR A 62 15.76 17.37 -14.98
N GLY A 63 16.40 17.08 -16.12
CA GLY A 63 17.33 15.96 -16.23
C GLY A 63 18.52 16.10 -15.29
N ASP A 64 19.03 17.32 -15.10
CA ASP A 64 20.15 17.60 -14.21
C ASP A 64 19.77 17.36 -12.73
N ASP A 65 18.58 17.82 -12.33
CA ASP A 65 18.06 17.59 -10.97
C ASP A 65 17.81 16.09 -10.70
N ALA A 66 17.29 15.36 -11.69
CA ALA A 66 17.06 13.92 -11.58
C ALA A 66 18.39 13.13 -11.52
N MET A 67 19.39 13.50 -12.32
CA MET A 67 20.73 12.90 -12.24
C MET A 67 21.39 13.17 -10.89
N GLN A 68 21.27 14.38 -10.35
CA GLN A 68 21.81 14.73 -9.04
C GLN A 68 21.12 13.93 -7.91
N ALA A 69 19.79 13.82 -7.95
CA ALA A 69 19.02 13.08 -6.96
C ALA A 69 19.32 11.56 -6.97
N LEU A 70 19.64 11.00 -8.14
CA LEU A 70 19.98 9.59 -8.31
C LEU A 70 21.49 9.29 -8.21
N GLY A 71 22.35 10.31 -8.08
CA GLY A 71 23.80 10.15 -8.05
C GLY A 71 24.40 9.68 -9.38
N LEU A 72 23.74 9.95 -10.50
CA LEU A 72 24.15 9.55 -11.84
C LEU A 72 25.10 10.59 -12.45
N LYS A 73 26.04 10.13 -13.28
CA LYS A 73 27.07 10.99 -13.89
C LYS A 73 26.73 11.38 -15.33
N SER A 74 25.79 10.68 -15.96
CA SER A 74 25.43 10.90 -17.36
C SER A 74 23.93 10.73 -17.60
N LEU A 75 23.44 11.40 -18.64
CA LEU A 75 22.06 11.29 -19.09
C LEU A 75 21.76 9.88 -19.65
N GLU A 76 22.76 9.22 -20.23
CA GLU A 76 22.65 7.86 -20.74
C GLU A 76 22.39 6.86 -19.61
N ASP A 77 23.05 7.02 -18.45
CA ASP A 77 22.78 6.20 -17.27
C ASP A 77 21.34 6.39 -16.78
N LEU A 78 20.82 7.62 -16.83
CA LEU A 78 19.44 7.93 -16.44
C LEU A 78 18.44 7.24 -17.37
N HIS A 79 18.67 7.28 -18.68
CA HIS A 79 17.83 6.59 -19.67
C HIS A 79 17.92 5.07 -19.55
N GLN A 80 19.09 4.52 -19.22
CA GLN A 80 19.27 3.09 -18.97
C GLN A 80 18.49 2.62 -17.73
N VAL A 81 18.54 3.39 -16.64
CA VAL A 81 17.77 3.11 -15.42
C VAL A 81 16.27 3.22 -15.68
N LEU A 82 15.84 4.23 -16.44
CA LEU A 82 14.44 4.37 -16.85
C LEU A 82 13.98 3.14 -17.66
N ALA A 83 14.75 2.76 -18.69
CA ALA A 83 14.44 1.62 -19.54
C ALA A 83 14.36 0.30 -18.75
N ALA A 84 15.27 0.08 -17.79
CA ALA A 84 15.28 -1.12 -16.96
C ALA A 84 14.01 -1.25 -16.09
N ASN A 85 13.47 -0.13 -15.60
CA ASN A 85 12.26 -0.12 -14.77
C ASN A 85 10.96 -0.12 -15.62
N LEU A 86 11.03 0.21 -16.90
CA LEU A 86 9.92 0.11 -17.86
C LEU A 86 9.69 -1.31 -18.38
N ILE A 87 10.65 -2.24 -18.21
CA ILE A 87 10.49 -3.66 -18.54
C ILE A 87 9.66 -4.34 -17.44
N VAL A 88 8.36 -4.02 -17.41
CA VAL A 88 7.37 -4.93 -16.83
C VAL A 88 7.30 -6.12 -17.78
N PRO A 89 7.52 -7.38 -17.34
CA PRO A 89 7.05 -8.49 -18.12
C PRO A 89 5.52 -8.36 -18.13
N ARG A 90 4.97 -7.87 -19.24
CA ARG A 90 3.57 -8.06 -19.59
C ARG A 90 3.39 -9.57 -19.70
N GLN A 91 3.14 -10.23 -18.58
CA GLN A 91 2.55 -11.55 -18.61
C GLN A 91 1.13 -11.33 -19.10
N ASP A 92 0.96 -11.54 -20.40
CA ASP A 92 -0.32 -11.83 -20.98
C ASP A 92 -0.93 -12.97 -20.17
N SER A 93 -1.82 -12.66 -19.23
CA SER A 93 -2.79 -13.62 -18.73
C SER A 93 -3.85 -13.80 -19.83
N ALA A 94 -3.39 -14.36 -20.96
CA ALA A 94 -4.25 -14.95 -21.96
C ALA A 94 -4.85 -16.22 -21.36
N ALA A 95 -6.17 -16.20 -21.28
CA ALA A 95 -7.05 -17.37 -21.41
C ALA A 95 -6.70 -18.61 -20.57
N LYS A 96 -7.48 -18.81 -19.51
CA LYS A 96 -8.01 -20.16 -19.26
C LYS A 96 -9.52 -20.10 -19.05
N ARG A 97 -10.16 -20.91 -19.89
CA ARG A 97 -11.58 -21.20 -19.99
C ARG A 97 -12.13 -21.81 -18.72
#